data_AF-A0A1W5YZC5-F1
#
_entry.id   AF-A0A1W5YZC5-F1
#
_cell.length_a   1.000
_cell.length_b   1.000
_cell.length_c   1.000
_cell.angle_alpha   90.00
_cell.angle_beta   90.00
_cell.angle_gamma   90.00
#
_symmetry.space_group_name_H-M   'P 1'
#
loop_
_entity.id
_entity.type
_entity.pdbx_description
1 polymer ?
#
loop_
_entity_poly.entity_id
_entity_poly.type
_entity_poly.pdbx_seq_one_letter_code
_entity_poly.pdbx_strand_id
1 'polypeptide(L)'
;MAKAKFERTKPHVNIGTIGHIDHGKTTLTAAITKVLHDAYPDLNEASAFDQIDKAPEERQRGITISIAHVEYQTESRHYAHVDCPGHADYIKNMITGAAQMDGAILVVAATDGPMPQTKEHVLLARQVGVPYIVVALNKADMVDDEEILELVELEVRELLSEYEFPGDDVPVVKVSALKALEGDKEWGQSVLNLMAAVDESIPQPERDVEKPFLMPIEDVFTITGRGTVVTGRIERGVLKVNETVDIVGIKTEKTTTTVTGIEMFRKLLDEGQAGENVGLLLRGIKREDVERGQVIIKPGSVTPHTEFQAQSYILSKDEGGRHTPFFNNYRPQFYFRTTDVTGVVTLPEGTEMVMPGDNTLMDVALIQPVAMEEGLKFAIREGGRTVGAGQVTKIIK
;
A
#
# COMPACT_ATOMS: atom_id res chain seq x y z
N MET A 1 -0.88 -6.21 32.03
CA MET A 1 -1.11 -7.55 31.45
C MET A 1 0.07 -7.85 30.54
N ALA A 2 0.59 -9.09 30.55
CA ALA A 2 1.61 -9.48 29.57
C ALA A 2 1.01 -9.37 28.16
N LYS A 3 1.77 -8.81 27.21
CA LYS A 3 1.33 -8.77 25.81
C LYS A 3 1.19 -10.20 25.29
N ALA A 4 0.11 -10.47 24.54
CA ALA A 4 -0.09 -11.77 23.91
C ALA A 4 1.04 -12.06 22.90
N LYS A 5 1.34 -13.34 22.69
CA LYS A 5 2.26 -13.78 21.64
C LYS A 5 1.47 -14.00 20.36
N PHE A 6 2.01 -13.58 19.22
CA PHE A 6 1.38 -13.88 17.93
C PHE A 6 1.64 -15.34 17.55
N GLU A 7 0.59 -16.07 17.18
CA GLU A 7 0.68 -17.46 16.75
C GLU A 7 0.40 -17.57 15.25
N ARG A 8 1.37 -18.13 14.50
CA ARG A 8 1.26 -18.34 13.05
C ARG A 8 0.42 -19.57 12.73
N THR A 9 -0.88 -19.51 12.99
CA THR A 9 -1.81 -20.65 12.75
C THR A 9 -2.41 -20.66 11.34
N LYS A 10 -2.42 -19.51 10.65
CA LYS A 10 -3.02 -19.34 9.31
C LYS A 10 -2.09 -18.60 8.34
N PRO A 11 -2.23 -18.80 7.02
CA PRO A 11 -1.55 -18.00 6.02
C PRO A 11 -1.83 -16.51 6.20
N HIS A 12 -0.80 -15.68 6.10
CA HIS A 12 -0.89 -14.23 6.25
C HIS A 12 -0.89 -13.50 4.91
N VAL A 13 -1.91 -12.68 4.68
CA VAL A 13 -2.09 -11.88 3.46
C VAL A 13 -2.32 -10.42 3.84
N ASN A 14 -1.64 -9.51 3.14
CA ASN A 14 -1.89 -8.07 3.27
C ASN A 14 -2.89 -7.66 2.19
N ILE A 15 -3.98 -7.03 2.61
CA ILE A 15 -4.96 -6.47 1.70
C ILE A 15 -5.22 -5.02 2.04
N GLY A 16 -5.97 -4.31 1.20
CA GLY A 16 -6.38 -2.97 1.55
C GLY A 16 -7.44 -2.41 0.61
N THR A 17 -8.13 -1.38 1.07
CA THR A 17 -9.18 -0.68 0.31
C THR A 17 -8.58 0.43 -0.53
N ILE A 18 -8.92 0.45 -1.82
CA ILE A 18 -8.59 1.52 -2.76
C ILE A 18 -9.85 1.98 -3.48
N GLY A 19 -9.83 3.16 -4.10
CA GLY A 19 -10.97 3.74 -4.81
C GLY A 19 -11.16 5.22 -4.49
N HIS A 20 -12.12 5.84 -5.19
CA HIS A 20 -12.40 7.27 -5.11
C HIS A 20 -12.83 7.74 -3.71
N ILE A 21 -12.70 9.04 -3.46
CA ILE A 21 -13.23 9.69 -2.26
C ILE A 21 -14.73 9.41 -2.13
N ASP A 22 -15.22 9.29 -0.89
CA ASP A 22 -16.65 9.08 -0.56
C ASP A 22 -17.31 7.80 -1.10
N HIS A 23 -16.56 6.90 -1.75
CA HIS A 23 -17.06 5.57 -2.13
C HIS A 23 -17.20 4.61 -0.94
N GLY A 24 -16.73 5.01 0.26
CA GLY A 24 -16.96 4.27 1.51
C GLY A 24 -15.90 3.24 1.88
N LYS A 25 -14.62 3.46 1.52
CA LYS A 25 -13.48 2.60 1.89
C LYS A 25 -13.40 2.33 3.40
N THR A 26 -13.30 3.39 4.20
CA THR A 26 -13.19 3.29 5.66
C THR A 26 -14.43 2.68 6.30
N THR A 27 -15.63 3.02 5.79
CA THR A 27 -16.88 2.39 6.22
C THR A 27 -16.87 0.89 5.95
N LEU A 28 -16.38 0.45 4.79
CA LEU A 28 -16.26 -0.95 4.44
C LEU A 28 -15.23 -1.66 5.34
N THR A 29 -14.08 -1.05 5.58
CA THR A 29 -13.06 -1.59 6.50
C THR A 29 -13.65 -1.84 7.89
N ALA A 30 -14.43 -0.89 8.42
CA ALA A 30 -15.12 -1.07 9.70
C ALA A 30 -16.24 -2.11 9.66
N ALA A 31 -16.98 -2.19 8.55
CA ALA A 31 -18.02 -3.19 8.37
C ALA A 31 -17.41 -4.60 8.36
N ILE A 32 -16.28 -4.81 7.68
CA ILE A 32 -15.58 -6.09 7.63
C ILE A 32 -15.19 -6.54 9.03
N THR A 33 -14.54 -5.68 9.83
CA THR A 33 -14.14 -6.07 11.19
C THR A 33 -15.33 -6.39 12.08
N LYS A 34 -16.38 -5.57 12.02
CA LYS A 34 -17.61 -5.80 12.80
C LYS A 34 -18.28 -7.12 12.40
N VAL A 35 -18.51 -7.33 11.11
CA VAL A 35 -19.21 -8.52 10.59
C VAL A 35 -18.42 -9.79 10.90
N LEU A 36 -17.09 -9.77 10.74
CA LEU A 36 -16.24 -10.91 11.08
C LEU A 36 -16.17 -11.16 12.60
N HIS A 37 -16.25 -10.12 13.43
CA HIS A 37 -16.41 -10.28 14.87
C HIS A 37 -17.76 -10.89 15.24
N ASP A 38 -18.85 -10.38 14.66
CA ASP A 38 -20.20 -10.87 14.93
C ASP A 38 -20.38 -12.33 14.48
N ALA A 39 -19.74 -12.72 13.37
CA ALA A 39 -19.76 -14.10 12.85
C ALA A 39 -18.78 -15.04 13.56
N TYR A 40 -17.58 -14.56 13.90
CA TYR A 40 -16.48 -15.35 14.46
C TYR A 40 -15.84 -14.64 15.67
N PRO A 41 -16.55 -14.51 16.80
CA PRO A 41 -16.11 -13.70 17.95
C PRO A 41 -14.84 -14.23 18.63
N ASP A 42 -14.57 -15.54 18.53
CA ASP A 42 -13.35 -16.15 19.08
C ASP A 42 -12.11 -15.90 18.21
N LEU A 43 -12.29 -15.57 16.93
CA LEU A 43 -11.20 -15.30 15.98
C LEU A 43 -10.86 -13.80 15.88
N ASN A 44 -11.84 -12.94 16.14
CA ASN A 44 -11.77 -11.52 15.89
C ASN A 44 -12.16 -10.71 17.12
N GLU A 45 -11.29 -9.79 17.55
CA GLU A 45 -11.61 -8.87 18.64
C GLU A 45 -12.60 -7.80 18.17
N ALA A 46 -13.46 -7.34 19.08
CA ALA A 46 -14.38 -6.24 18.78
C ALA A 46 -13.60 -4.94 18.52
N SER A 47 -13.70 -4.43 17.30
CA SER A 47 -13.12 -3.13 16.92
C SER A 47 -14.20 -2.04 16.92
N ALA A 48 -13.95 -0.89 17.55
CA ALA A 48 -14.81 0.28 17.40
C ALA A 48 -14.43 1.06 16.14
N PHE A 49 -15.43 1.51 15.36
CA PHE A 49 -15.29 2.36 14.17
C PHE A 49 -14.33 3.56 14.40
N ASP A 50 -14.43 4.17 15.58
CA ASP A 50 -13.60 5.30 16.04
C ASP A 50 -12.09 5.00 16.11
N GLN A 51 -11.69 3.74 15.93
CA GLN A 51 -10.30 3.30 15.91
C GLN A 51 -9.71 3.17 14.50
N ILE A 52 -10.40 3.59 13.44
CA ILE A 52 -9.80 3.64 12.08
C ILE A 52 -9.45 5.11 11.77
N ASP A 53 -10.42 6.01 11.78
CA ASP A 53 -10.20 7.47 11.70
C ASP A 53 -9.90 8.08 13.09
N LYS A 54 -8.63 7.95 13.50
CA LYS A 54 -8.17 8.39 14.83
C LYS A 54 -7.77 9.86 14.86
N ALA A 55 -7.34 10.45 13.75
CA ALA A 55 -6.81 11.81 13.80
C ALA A 55 -7.94 12.84 13.95
N PRO A 56 -7.79 13.84 14.83
CA PRO A 56 -8.78 14.91 14.97
C PRO A 56 -9.09 15.64 13.65
N GLU A 57 -8.09 15.73 12.76
CA GLU A 57 -8.23 16.35 11.44
C GLU A 57 -9.07 15.49 10.48
N GLU A 58 -8.91 14.16 10.51
CA GLU A 58 -9.71 13.21 9.71
C GLU A 58 -11.18 13.31 10.09
N ARG A 59 -11.49 13.31 11.39
CA ARG A 59 -12.86 13.43 11.90
C ARG A 59 -13.52 14.78 11.57
N GLN A 60 -12.75 15.86 11.54
CA GLN A 60 -13.26 17.19 11.19
C GLN A 60 -13.54 17.32 9.69
N ARG A 61 -12.71 16.71 8.85
CA ARG A 61 -12.83 16.80 7.39
C ARG A 61 -13.67 15.68 6.77
N GLY A 62 -13.93 14.60 7.51
CA GLY A 62 -14.67 13.43 7.01
C GLY A 62 -13.91 12.63 5.96
N ILE A 63 -12.58 12.74 5.92
CA ILE A 63 -11.71 12.08 4.94
C ILE A 63 -10.55 11.39 5.63
N THR A 64 -10.17 10.21 5.13
CA THR A 64 -8.95 9.51 5.53
C THR A 64 -7.72 10.29 5.06
N ILE A 65 -6.78 10.56 5.96
CA ILE A 65 -5.55 11.31 5.65
C ILE A 65 -4.35 10.38 5.79
N SER A 66 -4.29 9.64 6.88
CA SER A 66 -3.23 8.69 7.21
C SER A 66 -3.67 7.26 6.89
N ILE A 67 -2.70 6.40 6.61
CA ILE A 67 -2.96 4.97 6.44
C ILE A 67 -3.34 4.38 7.80
N ALA A 68 -4.43 3.61 7.84
CA ALA A 68 -4.82 2.84 9.01
C ALA A 68 -4.57 1.34 8.77
N HIS A 69 -3.91 0.69 9.74
CA HIS A 69 -3.67 -0.75 9.73
C HIS A 69 -4.64 -1.44 10.69
N VAL A 70 -5.40 -2.39 10.17
CA VAL A 70 -6.43 -3.14 10.91
C VAL A 70 -6.19 -4.64 10.77
N GLU A 71 -6.40 -5.39 11.85
CA GLU A 71 -6.21 -6.85 11.89
C GLU A 71 -7.56 -7.54 11.96
N TYR A 72 -7.77 -8.57 11.15
CA TYR A 72 -8.91 -9.48 11.25
C TYR A 72 -8.59 -10.81 10.57
N GLN A 73 -9.44 -11.81 10.77
CA GLN A 73 -9.25 -13.16 10.28
C GLN A 73 -10.56 -13.73 9.75
N THR A 74 -10.45 -14.48 8.67
CA THR A 74 -11.47 -15.45 8.27
C THR A 74 -11.13 -16.80 8.89
N GLU A 75 -11.94 -17.83 8.67
CA GLU A 75 -11.56 -19.20 9.06
C GLU A 75 -10.29 -19.67 8.33
N SER A 76 -10.08 -19.20 7.10
CA SER A 76 -9.01 -19.64 6.21
C SER A 76 -7.68 -18.90 6.42
N ARG A 77 -7.72 -17.58 6.64
CA ARG A 77 -6.54 -16.70 6.52
C ARG A 77 -6.50 -15.61 7.60
N HIS A 78 -5.29 -15.10 7.83
CA HIS A 78 -5.03 -13.94 8.69
C HIS A 78 -4.72 -12.70 7.84
N TYR A 79 -5.46 -11.61 8.06
CA TYR A 79 -5.35 -10.40 7.26
C TYR A 79 -4.78 -9.22 8.05
N ALA A 80 -3.83 -8.53 7.42
CA ALA A 80 -3.54 -7.13 7.74
C ALA A 80 -4.20 -6.29 6.64
N HIS A 81 -5.10 -5.40 7.03
CA HIS A 81 -5.82 -4.52 6.15
C HIS A 81 -5.24 -3.11 6.22
N VAL A 82 -4.91 -2.55 5.06
CA VAL A 82 -4.40 -1.19 4.88
C VAL A 82 -5.51 -0.31 4.29
N ASP A 83 -6.10 0.57 5.10
CA ASP A 83 -7.13 1.51 4.62
C ASP A 83 -6.44 2.71 3.98
N CYS A 84 -6.58 2.86 2.65
CA CYS A 84 -5.90 3.93 1.91
C CYS A 84 -6.81 5.16 1.67
N PRO A 85 -6.25 6.37 1.68
CA PRO A 85 -7.01 7.58 1.37
C PRO A 85 -7.39 7.64 -0.12
N GLY A 86 -8.57 8.20 -0.43
CA GLY A 86 -9.07 8.37 -1.80
C GLY A 86 -9.02 9.80 -2.36
N HIS A 87 -8.62 10.78 -1.56
CA HIS A 87 -8.52 12.17 -2.00
C HIS A 87 -7.21 12.38 -2.79
N ALA A 88 -7.27 13.15 -3.87
CA ALA A 88 -6.13 13.39 -4.79
C ALA A 88 -4.87 13.89 -4.04
N ASP A 89 -5.05 14.83 -3.10
CA ASP A 89 -3.97 15.40 -2.29
C ASP A 89 -3.22 14.37 -1.44
N TYR A 90 -3.84 13.23 -1.11
CA TYR A 90 -3.28 12.20 -0.23
C TYR A 90 -2.85 10.92 -0.97
N ILE A 91 -2.80 10.95 -2.32
CA ILE A 91 -2.37 9.79 -3.12
C ILE A 91 -0.96 9.29 -2.75
N LYS A 92 -0.09 10.14 -2.18
CA LYS A 92 1.24 9.71 -1.70
C LYS A 92 1.13 8.59 -0.67
N ASN A 93 0.16 8.72 0.22
CA ASN A 93 -0.12 7.72 1.26
C ASN A 93 -0.76 6.49 0.63
N MET A 94 -1.65 6.64 -0.36
CA MET A 94 -2.20 5.50 -1.08
C MET A 94 -1.12 4.68 -1.79
N ILE A 95 -0.15 5.30 -2.49
CA ILE A 95 0.96 4.59 -3.15
C ILE A 95 1.76 3.78 -2.12
N THR A 96 2.02 4.37 -0.96
CA THR A 96 2.78 3.71 0.11
C THR A 96 2.00 2.53 0.70
N GLY A 97 0.68 2.64 0.84
CA GLY A 97 -0.17 1.55 1.30
C GLY A 97 -0.36 0.44 0.26
N ALA A 98 -0.59 0.80 -1.01
CA ALA A 98 -0.78 -0.13 -2.11
C ALA A 98 0.46 -1.00 -2.35
N ALA A 99 1.67 -0.45 -2.19
CA ALA A 99 2.91 -1.23 -2.27
C ALA A 99 3.01 -2.37 -1.23
N GLN A 100 2.16 -2.35 -0.20
CA GLN A 100 2.11 -3.38 0.84
C GLN A 100 1.08 -4.48 0.55
N MET A 101 0.21 -4.28 -0.44
CA MET A 101 -0.93 -5.16 -0.69
C MET A 101 -0.52 -6.37 -1.53
N ASP A 102 -0.86 -7.56 -1.04
CA ASP A 102 -0.86 -8.81 -1.81
C ASP A 102 -2.14 -8.98 -2.64
N GLY A 103 -3.12 -8.11 -2.41
CA GLY A 103 -4.28 -7.89 -3.26
C GLY A 103 -5.11 -6.74 -2.71
N ALA A 104 -5.92 -6.09 -3.53
CA ALA A 104 -6.70 -4.92 -3.11
C ALA A 104 -8.21 -5.15 -3.25
N ILE A 105 -8.97 -4.46 -2.41
CA ILE A 105 -10.42 -4.32 -2.54
C ILE A 105 -10.68 -2.96 -3.19
N LEU A 106 -11.10 -2.96 -4.45
CA LEU A 106 -11.52 -1.75 -5.17
C LEU A 106 -12.95 -1.40 -4.78
N VAL A 107 -13.13 -0.28 -4.08
CA VAL A 107 -14.42 0.19 -3.62
C VAL A 107 -14.99 1.19 -4.62
N VAL A 108 -16.12 0.83 -5.24
CA VAL A 108 -16.83 1.66 -6.21
C VAL A 108 -18.24 1.90 -5.72
N ALA A 109 -18.67 3.16 -5.61
CA ALA A 109 -20.05 3.45 -5.28
C ALA A 109 -20.95 3.16 -6.48
N ALA A 110 -21.98 2.35 -6.27
CA ALA A 110 -23.00 2.02 -7.28
C ALA A 110 -23.74 3.27 -7.81
N THR A 111 -23.82 4.33 -7.01
CA THR A 111 -24.47 5.60 -7.40
C THR A 111 -23.63 6.44 -8.36
N ASP A 112 -22.31 6.24 -8.36
CA ASP A 112 -21.35 7.16 -9.00
C ASP A 112 -20.58 6.48 -10.15
N GLY A 113 -20.35 5.17 -10.04
CA GLY A 113 -19.52 4.41 -10.97
C GLY A 113 -18.03 4.72 -10.87
N PRO A 114 -17.22 4.33 -11.88
CA PRO A 114 -15.79 4.61 -11.90
C PRO A 114 -15.48 6.11 -12.06
N MET A 115 -14.84 6.69 -11.04
CA MET A 115 -14.46 8.10 -10.99
C MET A 115 -12.95 8.30 -11.29
N PRO A 116 -12.43 9.52 -11.50
CA PRO A 116 -11.04 9.75 -11.88
C PRO A 116 -10.01 9.07 -10.95
N GLN A 117 -10.21 9.15 -9.63
CA GLN A 117 -9.34 8.49 -8.64
C GLN A 117 -9.53 6.97 -8.63
N THR A 118 -10.68 6.43 -9.05
CA THR A 118 -10.82 4.98 -9.27
C THR A 118 -9.82 4.53 -10.34
N LYS A 119 -9.76 5.25 -11.47
CA LYS A 119 -8.79 4.98 -12.54
C LYS A 119 -7.34 5.13 -12.08
N GLU A 120 -7.04 6.25 -11.42
CA GLU A 120 -5.68 6.52 -10.92
C GLU A 120 -5.23 5.47 -9.89
N HIS A 121 -6.13 4.99 -9.02
CA HIS A 121 -5.82 3.96 -8.04
C HIS A 121 -5.57 2.60 -8.69
N VAL A 122 -6.36 2.19 -9.68
CA VAL A 122 -6.14 0.93 -10.42
C VAL A 122 -4.80 0.96 -11.14
N LEU A 123 -4.51 2.05 -11.84
CA LEU A 123 -3.22 2.26 -12.50
C LEU A 123 -2.07 2.19 -11.50
N LEU A 124 -2.15 2.92 -10.40
CA LEU A 124 -1.10 2.92 -9.36
C LEU A 124 -0.93 1.55 -8.70
N ALA A 125 -2.02 0.84 -8.42
CA ALA A 125 -1.99 -0.52 -7.89
C ALA A 125 -1.23 -1.47 -8.84
N ARG A 126 -1.46 -1.36 -10.15
CA ARG A 126 -0.69 -2.11 -11.16
C ARG A 126 0.81 -1.75 -11.10
N GLN A 127 1.13 -0.47 -11.04
CA GLN A 127 2.52 0.00 -11.07
C GLN A 127 3.32 -0.38 -9.82
N VAL A 128 2.69 -0.32 -8.64
CA VAL A 128 3.31 -0.76 -7.38
C VAL A 128 3.29 -2.28 -7.20
N GLY A 129 2.70 -3.03 -8.15
CA GLY A 129 2.78 -4.48 -8.20
C GLY A 129 1.71 -5.24 -7.40
N VAL A 130 0.56 -4.62 -7.14
CA VAL A 130 -0.60 -5.34 -6.59
C VAL A 130 -1.04 -6.41 -7.59
N PRO A 131 -1.03 -7.70 -7.22
CA PRO A 131 -1.19 -8.78 -8.19
C PRO A 131 -2.66 -9.07 -8.54
N TYR A 132 -3.60 -8.75 -7.65
CA TYR A 132 -5.02 -9.08 -7.83
C TYR A 132 -5.94 -8.05 -7.17
N ILE A 133 -7.12 -7.85 -7.75
CA ILE A 133 -8.15 -6.93 -7.24
C ILE A 133 -9.48 -7.68 -7.12
N VAL A 134 -10.16 -7.50 -5.99
CA VAL A 134 -11.58 -7.85 -5.78
C VAL A 134 -12.38 -6.56 -5.73
N VAL A 135 -13.57 -6.53 -6.32
CA VAL A 135 -14.39 -5.31 -6.37
C VAL A 135 -15.52 -5.39 -5.35
N ALA A 136 -15.64 -4.33 -4.55
CA ALA A 136 -16.79 -4.07 -3.71
C ALA A 136 -17.63 -2.96 -4.35
N LEU A 137 -18.76 -3.34 -4.96
CA LEU A 137 -19.74 -2.39 -5.50
C LEU A 137 -20.62 -1.90 -4.35
N ASN A 138 -20.15 -0.85 -3.68
CA ASN A 138 -20.69 -0.32 -2.44
C ASN A 138 -21.88 0.62 -2.67
N LYS A 139 -22.63 0.93 -1.60
CA LYS A 139 -23.87 1.73 -1.65
C LYS A 139 -24.94 1.12 -2.56
N ALA A 140 -24.93 -0.21 -2.72
CA ALA A 140 -25.92 -0.91 -3.51
C ALA A 140 -27.34 -0.76 -2.94
N ASP A 141 -27.48 -0.45 -1.64
CA ASP A 141 -28.76 -0.13 -0.99
C ASP A 141 -29.42 1.16 -1.49
N MET A 142 -28.67 2.01 -2.20
CA MET A 142 -29.15 3.29 -2.74
C MET A 142 -29.61 3.18 -4.20
N VAL A 143 -29.48 2.01 -4.83
CA VAL A 143 -29.79 1.79 -6.25
C VAL A 143 -30.81 0.66 -6.35
N ASP A 144 -32.05 1.01 -6.67
CA ASP A 144 -33.16 0.04 -6.80
C ASP A 144 -33.20 -0.63 -8.20
N ASP A 145 -32.48 -0.07 -9.18
CA ASP A 145 -32.49 -0.54 -10.57
C ASP A 145 -31.29 -1.46 -10.85
N GLU A 146 -31.60 -2.73 -11.12
CA GLU A 146 -30.59 -3.76 -11.41
C GLU A 146 -29.82 -3.47 -12.70
N GLU A 147 -30.44 -2.81 -13.70
CA GLU A 147 -29.76 -2.46 -14.95
C GLU A 147 -28.64 -1.43 -14.72
N ILE A 148 -28.83 -0.51 -13.76
CA ILE A 148 -27.80 0.46 -13.37
C ILE A 148 -26.62 -0.26 -12.69
N LEU A 149 -26.90 -1.23 -11.81
CA LEU A 149 -25.86 -2.01 -11.15
C LEU A 149 -25.03 -2.83 -12.14
N GLU A 150 -25.69 -3.47 -13.11
CA GLU A 150 -25.03 -4.23 -14.17
C GLU A 150 -24.17 -3.32 -15.07
N LEU A 151 -24.68 -2.12 -15.42
CA LEU A 151 -23.92 -1.15 -16.19
C LEU A 151 -22.66 -0.68 -15.46
N VAL A 152 -22.77 -0.33 -14.17
CA VAL A 152 -21.62 0.09 -13.39
C VAL A 152 -20.62 -1.05 -13.22
N GLU A 153 -21.09 -2.28 -13.00
CA GLU A 153 -20.22 -3.45 -12.97
C GLU A 153 -19.44 -3.60 -14.28
N LEU A 154 -20.10 -3.48 -15.44
CA LEU A 154 -19.47 -3.56 -16.75
C LEU A 154 -18.37 -2.49 -16.92
N GLU A 155 -18.65 -1.23 -16.55
CA GLU A 155 -17.66 -0.15 -16.62
C GLU A 155 -16.43 -0.41 -15.72
N VAL A 156 -16.63 -1.00 -14.53
CA VAL A 156 -15.53 -1.38 -13.64
C VAL A 156 -14.68 -2.50 -14.24
N ARG A 157 -15.32 -3.50 -14.85
CA ARG A 157 -14.62 -4.61 -15.52
C ARG A 157 -13.78 -4.10 -16.68
N GLU A 158 -14.35 -3.23 -17.52
CA GLU A 158 -13.62 -2.59 -18.63
C GLU A 158 -12.40 -1.81 -18.13
N LEU A 159 -12.55 -1.01 -17.05
CA LEU A 159 -11.45 -0.28 -16.44
C LEU A 159 -10.33 -1.19 -15.93
N LEU A 160 -10.67 -2.32 -15.30
CA LEU A 160 -9.68 -3.27 -14.81
C LEU A 160 -8.94 -3.93 -15.99
N SER A 161 -9.66 -4.30 -17.04
CA SER A 161 -9.09 -4.85 -18.27
C SER A 161 -8.16 -3.86 -18.99
N GLU A 162 -8.51 -2.57 -19.02
CA GLU A 162 -7.68 -1.48 -19.58
C GLU A 162 -6.29 -1.44 -18.92
N TYR A 163 -6.22 -1.67 -17.61
CA TYR A 163 -4.97 -1.66 -16.83
C TYR A 163 -4.40 -3.06 -16.54
N GLU A 164 -4.70 -4.03 -17.40
CA GLU A 164 -4.14 -5.39 -17.40
C GLU A 164 -4.45 -6.23 -16.14
N PHE A 165 -5.54 -5.92 -15.45
CA PHE A 165 -6.17 -6.84 -14.50
C PHE A 165 -7.18 -7.73 -15.23
N PRO A 166 -7.51 -8.92 -14.70
CA PRO A 166 -8.44 -9.84 -15.35
C PRO A 166 -9.90 -9.40 -15.13
N GLY A 167 -10.30 -8.25 -15.70
CA GLY A 167 -11.57 -7.58 -15.42
C GLY A 167 -12.81 -8.45 -15.64
N ASP A 168 -12.79 -9.35 -16.62
CA ASP A 168 -13.90 -10.28 -16.88
C ASP A 168 -14.03 -11.37 -15.80
N ASP A 169 -12.94 -11.72 -15.12
CA ASP A 169 -12.87 -12.82 -14.15
C ASP A 169 -12.84 -12.36 -12.69
N VAL A 170 -12.64 -11.06 -12.42
CA VAL A 170 -12.61 -10.58 -11.04
C VAL A 170 -13.97 -10.75 -10.36
N PRO A 171 -14.01 -11.13 -9.07
CA PRO A 171 -15.23 -11.08 -8.30
C PRO A 171 -15.68 -9.63 -8.10
N VAL A 172 -16.95 -9.36 -8.43
CA VAL A 172 -17.64 -8.11 -8.13
C VAL A 172 -18.76 -8.43 -7.15
N VAL A 173 -18.66 -7.90 -5.93
CA VAL A 173 -19.62 -8.17 -4.87
C VAL A 173 -20.37 -6.90 -4.52
N LYS A 174 -21.69 -6.94 -4.69
CA LYS A 174 -22.62 -5.87 -4.27
C LYS A 174 -22.64 -5.81 -2.75
N VAL A 175 -22.37 -4.65 -2.18
CA VAL A 175 -22.34 -4.45 -0.73
C VAL A 175 -23.00 -3.12 -0.33
N SER A 176 -23.48 -3.07 0.90
CA SER A 176 -23.75 -1.82 1.61
C SER A 176 -22.97 -1.83 2.91
N ALA A 177 -21.80 -1.21 2.87
CA ALA A 177 -20.93 -1.12 4.04
C ALA A 177 -21.63 -0.45 5.23
N LEU A 178 -22.42 0.59 4.98
CA LEU A 178 -23.14 1.32 6.02
C LEU A 178 -24.20 0.44 6.68
N LYS A 179 -25.06 -0.22 5.89
CA LYS A 179 -26.11 -1.10 6.42
C LYS A 179 -25.54 -2.31 7.16
N ALA A 180 -24.48 -2.91 6.62
CA ALA A 180 -23.76 -3.99 7.30
C ALA A 180 -23.20 -3.53 8.65
N LEU A 181 -22.62 -2.32 8.72
CA LEU A 181 -22.11 -1.74 9.97
C LEU A 181 -23.24 -1.43 10.97
N GLU A 182 -24.41 -0.99 10.50
CA GLU A 182 -25.63 -0.79 11.30
C GLU A 182 -26.24 -2.10 11.83
N GLY A 183 -25.75 -3.27 11.37
CA GLY A 183 -26.17 -4.59 11.82
C GLY A 183 -27.28 -5.21 10.98
N ASP A 184 -27.50 -4.71 9.76
CA ASP A 184 -28.39 -5.38 8.80
C ASP A 184 -27.81 -6.75 8.40
N LYS A 185 -28.63 -7.80 8.50
CA LYS A 185 -28.19 -9.18 8.29
C LYS A 185 -27.92 -9.49 6.81
N GLU A 186 -28.70 -8.93 5.90
CA GLU A 186 -28.55 -9.17 4.47
C GLU A 186 -27.24 -8.55 3.98
N TRP A 187 -27.01 -7.29 4.35
CA TRP A 187 -25.78 -6.59 4.01
C TRP A 187 -24.58 -7.13 4.78
N GLY A 188 -24.76 -7.59 6.02
CA GLY A 188 -23.74 -8.35 6.75
C GLY A 188 -23.31 -9.62 6.00
N GLN A 189 -24.25 -10.37 5.44
CA GLN A 189 -23.94 -11.53 4.61
C GLN A 189 -23.20 -11.14 3.32
N SER A 190 -23.53 -10.01 2.70
CA SER A 190 -22.80 -9.52 1.52
C SER A 190 -21.32 -9.24 1.81
N VAL A 191 -21.01 -8.72 3.01
CA VAL A 191 -19.63 -8.50 3.45
C VAL A 191 -18.89 -9.82 3.71
N LEU A 192 -19.58 -10.84 4.25
CA LEU A 192 -19.01 -12.18 4.35
C LEU A 192 -18.72 -12.79 2.97
N ASN A 193 -19.62 -12.61 2.00
CA ASN A 193 -19.42 -13.07 0.63
C ASN A 193 -18.24 -12.35 -0.04
N LEU A 194 -18.07 -11.05 0.21
CA LEU A 194 -16.89 -10.30 -0.21
C LEU A 194 -15.61 -10.92 0.36
N MET A 195 -15.58 -11.22 1.66
CA MET A 195 -14.40 -11.83 2.28
C MET A 195 -14.15 -13.28 1.81
N ALA A 196 -15.20 -14.02 1.45
CA ALA A 196 -15.06 -15.33 0.82
C ALA A 196 -14.41 -15.21 -0.58
N ALA A 197 -14.83 -14.23 -1.38
CA ALA A 197 -14.22 -13.94 -2.68
C ALA A 197 -12.74 -13.51 -2.53
N VAL A 198 -12.42 -12.74 -1.49
CA VAL A 198 -11.03 -12.39 -1.13
C VAL A 198 -10.22 -13.64 -0.76
N ASP A 199 -10.77 -14.54 0.05
CA ASP A 199 -10.12 -15.81 0.41
C ASP A 199 -9.87 -16.72 -0.80
N GLU A 200 -10.78 -16.74 -1.77
CA GLU A 200 -10.71 -17.61 -2.94
C GLU A 200 -9.80 -17.04 -4.04
N SER A 201 -9.96 -15.75 -4.38
CA SER A 201 -9.38 -15.18 -5.58
C SER A 201 -8.03 -14.50 -5.37
N ILE A 202 -7.76 -13.94 -4.18
CA ILE A 202 -6.44 -13.35 -3.90
C ILE A 202 -5.45 -14.49 -3.67
N PRO A 203 -4.39 -14.63 -4.49
CA PRO A 203 -3.45 -15.72 -4.36
C PRO A 203 -2.67 -15.59 -3.06
N GLN A 204 -2.27 -16.73 -2.49
CA GLN A 204 -1.31 -16.71 -1.40
C GLN A 204 0.04 -16.21 -1.97
N PRO A 205 0.60 -15.12 -1.42
CA PRO A 205 1.85 -14.57 -1.93
C PRO A 205 3.02 -15.49 -1.62
N GLU A 206 3.88 -15.72 -2.60
CA GLU A 206 5.17 -16.36 -2.38
C GLU A 206 6.06 -15.38 -1.61
N ARG A 207 6.61 -15.83 -0.48
CA ARG A 207 7.41 -15.00 0.42
C ARG A 207 8.89 -15.33 0.25
N ASP A 208 9.69 -14.32 -0.05
CA ASP A 208 11.15 -14.42 -0.22
C ASP A 208 11.88 -14.55 1.13
N VAL A 209 11.55 -15.55 1.95
CA VAL A 209 12.10 -15.72 3.31
C VAL A 209 13.58 -16.09 3.35
N GLU A 210 14.11 -16.67 2.27
CA GLU A 210 15.52 -17.07 2.14
C GLU A 210 16.45 -15.91 1.71
N LYS A 211 15.88 -14.80 1.23
CA LYS A 211 16.67 -13.62 0.83
C LYS A 211 17.16 -12.84 2.06
N PRO A 212 18.21 -12.03 1.92
CA PRO A 212 18.64 -11.13 2.99
C PRO A 212 17.51 -10.19 3.45
N PHE A 213 17.32 -10.07 4.77
CA PHE A 213 16.28 -9.24 5.38
C PHE A 213 16.27 -7.82 4.81
N LEU A 214 15.09 -7.34 4.45
CA LEU A 214 14.82 -5.95 4.07
C LEU A 214 13.41 -5.56 4.50
N MET A 215 13.30 -4.45 5.22
CA MET A 215 12.02 -3.86 5.62
C MET A 215 12.08 -2.33 5.40
N PRO A 216 11.25 -1.77 4.51
CA PRO A 216 11.14 -0.33 4.35
C PRO A 216 10.47 0.32 5.56
N ILE A 217 10.96 1.49 5.97
CA ILE A 217 10.40 2.22 7.11
C ILE A 217 9.23 3.07 6.62
N GLU A 218 8.05 2.81 7.18
CA GLU A 218 6.82 3.53 6.91
C GLU A 218 6.60 4.65 7.94
N ASP A 219 6.79 4.36 9.23
CA ASP A 219 6.59 5.33 10.31
C ASP A 219 7.53 5.08 11.50
N VAL A 220 7.70 6.11 12.33
CA VAL A 220 8.62 6.14 13.47
C VAL A 220 7.93 6.69 14.72
N PHE A 221 7.86 5.86 15.74
CA PHE A 221 7.26 6.18 17.04
C PHE A 221 8.27 6.11 18.16
N THR A 222 8.04 6.90 19.21
CA THR A 222 8.75 6.74 20.48
C THR A 222 7.81 6.13 21.51
N ILE A 223 8.17 4.98 22.04
CA ILE A 223 7.46 4.38 23.18
C ILE A 223 8.17 4.79 24.47
N THR A 224 7.49 5.57 25.31
CA THR A 224 7.99 6.01 26.61
C THR A 224 8.49 4.82 27.43
N GLY A 225 9.76 4.87 27.85
CA GLY A 225 10.40 3.82 28.64
C GLY A 225 10.87 2.58 27.87
N ARG A 226 10.63 2.48 26.56
CA ARG A 226 11.16 1.38 25.71
C ARG A 226 12.16 1.86 24.65
N GLY A 227 11.87 2.96 23.96
CA GLY A 227 12.73 3.51 22.91
C GLY A 227 12.00 3.73 21.58
N THR A 228 12.78 3.81 20.50
CA THR A 228 12.29 4.10 19.16
C THR A 228 11.80 2.83 18.48
N VAL A 229 10.56 2.86 18.01
CA VAL A 229 9.95 1.80 17.20
C VAL A 229 9.74 2.31 15.80
N VAL A 230 10.15 1.50 14.84
CA VAL A 230 9.94 1.75 13.40
C VAL A 230 8.99 0.71 12.87
N THR A 231 8.03 1.10 12.05
CA THR A 231 7.02 0.20 11.49
C THR A 231 7.20 0.03 9.99
N GLY A 232 6.82 -1.13 9.49
CA GLY A 232 6.71 -1.40 8.06
C GLY A 232 6.42 -2.87 7.78
N ARG A 233 6.14 -3.14 6.51
CA ARG A 233 6.02 -4.50 5.97
C ARG A 233 7.41 -5.05 5.66
N ILE A 234 7.72 -6.23 6.16
CA ILE A 234 8.96 -6.92 5.76
C ILE A 234 8.84 -7.33 4.29
N GLU A 235 9.70 -6.81 3.43
CA GLU A 235 9.67 -7.08 1.98
C GLU A 235 10.21 -8.48 1.69
N ARG A 236 11.32 -8.84 2.33
CA ARG A 236 12.00 -10.13 2.15
C ARG A 236 12.82 -10.52 3.37
N GLY A 237 13.15 -11.80 3.45
CA GLY A 237 13.95 -12.40 4.51
C GLY A 237 13.21 -12.61 5.82
N VAL A 238 13.98 -13.05 6.82
CA VAL A 238 13.55 -13.25 8.20
C VAL A 238 14.49 -12.48 9.12
N LEU A 239 13.95 -11.91 10.18
CA LEU A 239 14.69 -11.20 11.21
C LEU A 239 14.29 -11.72 12.58
N LYS A 240 15.27 -12.12 13.40
CA LYS A 240 15.02 -12.58 14.77
C LYS A 240 15.25 -11.47 15.79
N VAL A 241 14.55 -11.54 16.91
CA VAL A 241 14.84 -10.65 18.04
C VAL A 241 16.30 -10.82 18.48
N ASN A 242 16.96 -9.70 18.76
CA ASN A 242 18.38 -9.53 19.08
C ASN A 242 19.36 -9.65 17.91
N GLU A 243 18.90 -9.68 16.66
CA GLU A 243 19.79 -9.58 15.50
C GLU A 243 20.22 -8.14 15.21
N THR A 244 21.41 -8.02 14.61
CA THR A 244 22.00 -6.76 14.17
C THR A 244 21.51 -6.40 12.77
N VAL A 245 21.16 -5.13 12.56
CA VAL A 245 20.65 -4.59 11.29
C VAL A 245 21.34 -3.27 10.95
N ASP A 246 21.40 -2.95 9.66
CA ASP A 246 21.81 -1.63 9.17
C ASP A 246 20.56 -0.82 8.77
N ILE A 247 20.53 0.47 9.11
CA ILE A 247 19.57 1.46 8.62
C ILE A 247 20.26 2.26 7.52
N VAL A 248 19.70 2.27 6.32
CA VAL A 248 20.30 2.90 5.13
C VAL A 248 19.27 3.69 4.30
N GLY A 249 19.75 4.63 3.48
CA GLY A 249 18.93 5.52 2.66
C GLY A 249 18.69 6.88 3.32
N ILE A 250 18.38 7.89 2.51
CA ILE A 250 18.19 9.32 2.80
C ILE A 250 19.42 10.03 3.36
N LYS A 251 20.05 9.43 4.36
CA LYS A 251 21.30 9.85 4.99
C LYS A 251 22.47 9.11 4.34
N THR A 252 23.60 9.81 4.19
CA THR A 252 24.83 9.27 3.57
C THR A 252 25.47 8.17 4.42
N GLU A 253 25.47 8.34 5.74
CA GLU A 253 26.04 7.37 6.66
C GLU A 253 25.01 6.32 7.06
N LYS A 254 25.42 5.04 7.02
CA LYS A 254 24.63 3.96 7.57
C LYS A 254 24.69 3.96 9.09
N THR A 255 23.59 3.55 9.73
CA THR A 255 23.55 3.36 11.18
C THR A 255 23.31 1.89 11.50
N THR A 256 24.20 1.28 12.29
CA THR A 256 24.07 -0.12 12.72
C THR A 256 23.43 -0.18 14.11
N THR A 257 22.44 -1.04 14.29
CA THR A 257 21.77 -1.24 15.59
C THR A 257 21.34 -2.70 15.79
N THR A 258 20.78 -3.01 16.95
CA THR A 258 20.21 -4.31 17.29
C THR A 258 18.71 -4.17 17.48
N VAL A 259 17.93 -5.08 16.87
CA VAL A 259 16.48 -5.15 17.07
C VAL A 259 16.21 -5.88 18.38
N THR A 260 15.58 -5.21 19.34
CA THR A 260 15.37 -5.74 20.71
C THR A 260 13.96 -6.23 20.98
N GLY A 261 13.07 -6.03 20.03
CA GLY A 261 11.71 -6.54 20.07
C GLY A 261 11.06 -6.42 18.71
N ILE A 262 10.20 -7.39 18.39
CA ILE A 262 9.39 -7.43 17.18
C ILE A 262 7.95 -7.57 17.64
N GLU A 263 7.07 -6.71 17.13
CA GLU A 263 5.65 -6.74 17.46
C GLU A 263 4.79 -6.63 16.21
N MET A 264 3.67 -7.35 16.18
CA MET A 264 2.65 -7.24 15.13
C MET A 264 1.30 -7.06 15.84
N PHE A 265 0.58 -5.99 15.53
CA PHE A 265 -0.70 -5.66 16.17
C PHE A 265 -0.68 -5.74 17.72
N ARG A 266 0.38 -5.22 18.35
CA ARG A 266 0.63 -5.24 19.81
C ARG A 266 0.86 -6.64 20.42
N LYS A 267 1.01 -7.67 19.58
CA LYS A 267 1.39 -9.03 19.96
C LYS A 267 2.90 -9.22 19.74
N LEU A 268 3.55 -9.95 20.64
CA LEU A 268 5.00 -10.21 20.58
C LEU A 268 5.31 -11.30 19.54
N LEU A 269 6.40 -11.10 18.80
CA LEU A 269 6.98 -12.06 17.86
C LEU A 269 8.43 -12.39 18.27
N ASP A 270 8.82 -13.65 18.14
CA ASP A 270 10.22 -14.09 18.33
C ASP A 270 11.09 -13.79 17.08
N GLU A 271 10.44 -13.76 15.93
CA GLU A 271 11.02 -13.42 14.63
C GLU A 271 9.94 -12.78 13.76
N GLY A 272 10.31 -11.89 12.84
CA GLY A 272 9.45 -11.37 11.78
C GLY A 272 9.88 -11.95 10.43
N GLN A 273 8.91 -12.25 9.56
CA GLN A 273 9.16 -12.79 8.22
C GLN A 273 8.54 -11.93 7.12
N ALA A 274 9.06 -12.08 5.91
CA ALA A 274 8.54 -11.44 4.70
C ALA A 274 7.01 -11.51 4.60
N GLY A 275 6.39 -10.36 4.38
CA GLY A 275 4.95 -10.16 4.36
C GLY A 275 4.34 -9.67 5.66
N GLU A 276 4.99 -9.82 6.82
CA GLU A 276 4.40 -9.37 8.09
C GLU A 276 4.55 -7.85 8.28
N ASN A 277 3.46 -7.20 8.69
CA ASN A 277 3.46 -5.81 9.14
C ASN A 277 3.88 -5.72 10.60
N VAL A 278 5.11 -5.26 10.85
CA VAL A 278 5.73 -5.30 12.18
C VAL A 278 6.21 -3.94 12.65
N GLY A 279 6.27 -3.77 13.97
CA GLY A 279 7.06 -2.75 14.65
C GLY A 279 8.34 -3.35 15.20
N LEU A 280 9.48 -2.75 14.85
CA LEU A 280 10.81 -3.13 15.33
C LEU A 280 11.29 -2.14 16.39
N LEU A 281 11.59 -2.62 17.59
CA LEU A 281 12.19 -1.79 18.65
C LEU A 281 13.70 -1.74 18.51
N LEU A 282 14.24 -0.55 18.21
CA LEU A 282 15.66 -0.35 17.91
C LEU A 282 16.45 0.07 19.15
N ARG A 283 17.60 -0.59 19.38
CA ARG A 283 18.47 -0.27 20.53
C ARG A 283 19.27 1.01 20.29
N GLY A 284 19.15 1.97 21.20
CA GLY A 284 20.02 3.15 21.23
C GLY A 284 19.82 4.13 20.07
N ILE A 285 18.77 3.95 19.26
CA ILE A 285 18.39 4.86 18.18
C ILE A 285 17.39 5.87 18.74
N LYS A 286 17.61 7.17 18.51
CA LYS A 286 16.61 8.19 18.82
C LYS A 286 15.67 8.39 17.63
N ARG A 287 14.51 9.00 17.88
CA ARG A 287 13.50 9.23 16.84
C ARG A 287 14.04 10.12 15.71
N GLU A 288 14.88 11.09 16.03
CA GLU A 288 15.52 11.99 15.05
C GLU A 288 16.61 11.30 14.20
N ASP A 289 17.12 10.16 14.64
CA ASP A 289 18.18 9.43 13.94
C ASP A 289 17.64 8.53 12.83
N VAL A 290 16.34 8.27 12.80
CA VAL A 290 15.66 7.40 11.83
C VAL A 290 14.41 8.07 11.26
N GLU A 291 14.16 7.89 9.97
CA GLU A 291 13.02 8.53 9.30
C GLU A 291 12.35 7.61 8.26
N ARG A 292 11.11 7.96 7.90
CA ARG A 292 10.37 7.32 6.80
C ARG A 292 11.17 7.43 5.52
N GLY A 293 11.14 6.37 4.71
CA GLY A 293 11.85 6.29 3.44
C GLY A 293 13.29 5.77 3.57
N GLN A 294 13.79 5.55 4.78
CA GLN A 294 14.93 4.66 4.99
C GLN A 294 14.49 3.19 4.94
N VAL A 295 15.44 2.27 4.85
CA VAL A 295 15.20 0.82 4.93
C VAL A 295 16.07 0.19 6.01
N ILE A 296 15.55 -0.87 6.63
CA ILE A 296 16.28 -1.71 7.58
C ILE A 296 16.65 -2.98 6.87
N ILE A 297 17.93 -3.32 6.89
CA ILE A 297 18.47 -4.43 6.12
C ILE A 297 19.34 -5.34 6.98
N LYS A 298 19.53 -6.57 6.49
CA LYS A 298 20.67 -7.39 6.90
C LYS A 298 21.95 -6.57 6.63
N PRO A 299 22.90 -6.50 7.58
CA PRO A 299 24.08 -5.64 7.42
C PRO A 299 24.82 -5.88 6.09
N GLY A 300 25.02 -4.79 5.34
CA GLY A 300 25.71 -4.81 4.05
C GLY A 300 24.97 -5.48 2.88
N SER A 301 23.69 -5.86 3.02
CA SER A 301 22.98 -6.54 1.93
C SER A 301 22.48 -5.64 0.81
N VAL A 302 22.25 -4.34 1.08
CA VAL A 302 21.84 -3.34 0.10
C VAL A 302 22.62 -2.05 0.36
N THR A 303 23.02 -1.37 -0.71
CA THR A 303 23.71 -0.08 -0.66
C THR A 303 22.82 1.04 -1.17
N PRO A 304 22.94 2.26 -0.60
CA PRO A 304 22.18 3.40 -1.07
C PRO A 304 22.91 4.11 -2.23
N HIS A 305 22.16 4.57 -3.22
CA HIS A 305 22.68 5.13 -4.48
C HIS A 305 21.98 6.43 -4.84
N THR A 306 22.66 7.27 -5.61
CA THR A 306 22.15 8.58 -6.08
C THR A 306 21.97 8.63 -7.58
N GLU A 307 22.66 7.78 -8.36
CA GLU A 307 22.60 7.84 -9.83
C GLU A 307 22.25 6.46 -10.40
N PHE A 308 21.27 6.42 -11.28
CA PHE A 308 20.79 5.19 -11.92
C PHE A 308 20.22 5.45 -13.32
N GLN A 309 20.17 4.38 -14.11
CA GLN A 309 19.40 4.31 -15.35
C GLN A 309 18.07 3.66 -15.10
N ALA A 310 17.04 4.12 -15.81
CA ALA A 310 15.73 3.53 -15.77
C ALA A 310 15.05 3.52 -17.13
N GLN A 311 14.19 2.52 -17.31
CA GLN A 311 13.13 2.54 -18.30
C GLN A 311 11.87 3.10 -17.63
N SER A 312 11.18 4.05 -18.25
CA SER A 312 9.91 4.55 -17.71
C SER A 312 8.88 4.81 -18.78
N TYR A 313 7.63 4.56 -18.41
CA TYR A 313 6.44 4.97 -19.13
C TYR A 313 5.94 6.30 -18.56
N ILE A 314 5.63 7.26 -19.43
CA ILE A 314 5.13 8.58 -19.06
C ILE A 314 3.64 8.61 -19.33
N LEU A 315 2.84 8.82 -18.28
CA LEU A 315 1.38 8.76 -18.38
C LEU A 315 0.86 9.89 -19.27
N SER A 316 -0.06 9.52 -20.16
CA SER A 316 -0.79 10.45 -21.02
C SER A 316 -1.78 11.31 -20.22
N LYS A 317 -2.38 12.30 -20.89
CA LYS A 317 -3.43 13.13 -20.30
C LYS A 317 -4.65 12.31 -19.89
N ASP A 318 -5.02 11.33 -20.70
CA ASP A 318 -6.24 10.55 -20.53
C ASP A 318 -6.13 9.58 -19.35
N GLU A 319 -4.90 9.18 -19.01
CA GLU A 319 -4.56 8.41 -17.80
C GLU A 319 -4.34 9.30 -16.55
N GLY A 320 -4.64 10.60 -16.63
CA GLY A 320 -4.48 11.54 -15.51
C GLY A 320 -3.04 12.07 -15.33
N GLY A 321 -2.14 11.77 -16.26
CA GLY A 321 -0.74 12.16 -16.25
C GLY A 321 -0.46 13.56 -16.78
N ARG A 322 0.51 13.65 -17.70
CA ARG A 322 0.98 14.94 -18.22
C ARG A 322 0.13 15.42 -19.39
N HIS A 323 -0.05 16.74 -19.46
CA HIS A 323 -0.66 17.40 -20.63
C HIS A 323 0.38 17.86 -21.65
N THR A 324 1.62 18.08 -21.20
CA THR A 324 2.70 18.67 -22.00
C THR A 324 3.97 17.82 -21.89
N PRO A 325 4.83 17.85 -22.92
CA PRO A 325 6.12 17.18 -22.87
C PRO A 325 7.00 17.72 -21.74
N PHE A 326 8.04 16.97 -21.40
CA PHE A 326 9.15 17.46 -20.58
C PHE A 326 10.49 17.31 -21.31
N PHE A 327 11.48 18.03 -20.81
CA PHE A 327 12.81 18.16 -21.42
C PHE A 327 13.89 17.72 -20.43
N ASN A 328 15.14 17.74 -20.88
CA ASN A 328 16.30 17.60 -20.00
C ASN A 328 16.25 18.55 -18.80
N ASN A 329 16.79 18.10 -17.66
CA ASN A 329 16.73 18.77 -16.36
C ASN A 329 15.32 18.86 -15.75
N TYR A 330 14.39 18.01 -16.18
CA TYR A 330 13.12 17.84 -15.51
C TYR A 330 13.33 17.34 -14.07
N ARG A 331 12.60 17.91 -13.08
CA ARG A 331 12.83 17.69 -11.64
C ARG A 331 11.59 17.16 -10.89
N PRO A 332 11.10 15.96 -11.19
CA PRO A 332 9.97 15.38 -10.48
C PRO A 332 10.37 14.79 -9.13
N GLN A 333 9.36 14.33 -8.39
CA GLN A 333 9.54 13.46 -7.23
C GLN A 333 9.50 11.99 -7.69
N PHE A 334 10.47 11.21 -7.25
CA PHE A 334 10.54 9.76 -7.44
C PHE A 334 10.13 9.04 -6.16
N TYR A 335 9.33 7.99 -6.31
CA TYR A 335 8.81 7.18 -5.20
C TYR A 335 9.37 5.77 -5.29
N PHE A 336 10.27 5.42 -4.36
CA PHE A 336 10.83 4.08 -4.21
C PHE A 336 10.33 3.50 -2.89
N ARG A 337 9.49 2.46 -2.93
CA ARG A 337 8.91 1.88 -1.70
C ARG A 337 8.23 2.97 -0.85
N THR A 338 8.78 3.28 0.34
CA THR A 338 8.30 4.33 1.25
C THR A 338 9.04 5.67 1.09
N THR A 339 10.08 5.74 0.26
CA THR A 339 10.92 6.92 0.01
C THR A 339 10.31 7.79 -1.07
N ASP A 340 10.17 9.10 -0.81
CA ASP A 340 9.98 10.12 -1.83
C ASP A 340 11.19 11.06 -1.90
N VAL A 341 11.75 11.26 -3.09
CA VAL A 341 12.97 12.03 -3.29
C VAL A 341 12.95 12.77 -4.63
N THR A 342 13.47 14.00 -4.65
CA THR A 342 13.59 14.76 -5.91
C THR A 342 14.71 14.16 -6.75
N GLY A 343 14.45 13.94 -8.04
CA GLY A 343 15.48 13.53 -9.00
C GLY A 343 15.59 14.50 -10.16
N VAL A 344 16.74 14.55 -10.81
CA VAL A 344 16.97 15.30 -12.04
C VAL A 344 17.09 14.30 -13.18
N VAL A 345 16.25 14.48 -14.20
CA VAL A 345 16.20 13.60 -15.38
C VAL A 345 17.13 14.13 -16.48
N THR A 346 17.94 13.22 -17.00
CA THR A 346 18.71 13.39 -18.22
C THR A 346 18.25 12.36 -19.26
N LEU A 347 17.84 12.86 -20.41
CA LEU A 347 17.36 12.10 -21.56
C LEU A 347 18.55 11.62 -22.41
N PRO A 348 18.38 10.52 -23.18
CA PRO A 348 19.41 9.99 -24.05
C PRO A 348 19.82 11.01 -25.12
N GLU A 349 21.06 10.89 -25.60
CA GLU A 349 21.56 11.72 -26.70
C GLU A 349 20.63 11.64 -27.92
N GLY A 350 20.29 12.79 -28.50
CA GLY A 350 19.34 12.90 -29.61
C GLY A 350 17.87 12.95 -29.21
N THR A 351 17.53 12.79 -27.92
CA THR A 351 16.15 12.97 -27.42
C THR A 351 15.99 14.36 -26.81
N GLU A 352 15.30 15.26 -27.52
CA GLU A 352 15.07 16.64 -27.03
C GLU A 352 13.95 16.71 -25.98
N MET A 353 12.88 15.95 -26.19
CA MET A 353 11.69 15.97 -25.34
C MET A 353 11.03 14.59 -25.29
N VAL A 354 10.27 14.33 -24.23
CA VAL A 354 9.46 13.12 -24.07
C VAL A 354 7.99 13.52 -24.02
N MET A 355 7.17 12.87 -24.85
CA MET A 355 5.73 13.15 -24.93
C MET A 355 4.96 12.32 -23.89
N PRO A 356 3.82 12.83 -23.40
CA PRO A 356 2.89 12.00 -22.62
C PRO A 356 2.44 10.78 -23.44
N GLY A 357 2.50 9.59 -22.86
CA GLY A 357 2.24 8.30 -23.52
C GLY A 357 3.51 7.56 -23.98
N ASP A 358 4.69 8.17 -23.89
CA ASP A 358 5.94 7.56 -24.37
C ASP A 358 6.57 6.61 -23.34
N ASN A 359 7.29 5.61 -23.87
CA ASN A 359 8.29 4.85 -23.13
C ASN A 359 9.67 5.46 -23.41
N THR A 360 10.43 5.79 -22.36
CA THR A 360 11.74 6.42 -22.49
C THR A 360 12.76 5.80 -21.55
N LEU A 361 14.01 5.72 -22.01
CA LEU A 361 15.17 5.49 -21.14
C LEU A 361 15.60 6.82 -20.55
N MET A 362 16.00 6.85 -19.29
CA MET A 362 16.51 8.06 -18.66
C MET A 362 17.63 7.74 -17.66
N ASP A 363 18.60 8.65 -17.57
CA ASP A 363 19.52 8.73 -16.45
C ASP A 363 18.91 9.66 -15.39
N VAL A 364 18.96 9.27 -14.12
CA VAL A 364 18.39 10.04 -13.01
C VAL A 364 19.44 10.26 -11.93
N ALA A 365 19.56 11.51 -11.49
CA ALA A 365 20.36 11.91 -10.33
C ALA A 365 19.46 12.37 -9.18
N LEU A 366 19.43 11.62 -8.09
CA LEU A 366 18.66 11.90 -6.88
C LEU A 366 19.40 12.88 -5.97
N ILE A 367 18.65 13.76 -5.29
CA ILE A 367 19.24 14.72 -4.35
C ILE A 367 19.69 14.08 -3.03
N GLN A 368 19.22 12.87 -2.73
CA GLN A 368 19.55 12.08 -1.55
C GLN A 368 19.74 10.61 -1.94
N PRO A 369 20.60 9.87 -1.25
CA PRO A 369 20.87 8.46 -1.57
C PRO A 369 19.67 7.58 -1.19
N VAL A 370 19.29 6.64 -2.05
CA VAL A 370 18.17 5.72 -1.84
C VAL A 370 18.66 4.28 -1.90
N ALA A 371 18.20 3.44 -0.98
CA ALA A 371 18.51 2.00 -1.01
C ALA A 371 17.84 1.34 -2.22
N MET A 372 18.64 1.01 -3.23
CA MET A 372 18.14 0.49 -4.50
C MET A 372 18.97 -0.68 -5.03
N GLU A 373 18.32 -1.47 -5.86
CA GLU A 373 18.86 -2.61 -6.59
C GLU A 373 18.33 -2.54 -8.03
N GLU A 374 19.04 -3.17 -8.96
CA GLU A 374 18.53 -3.32 -10.33
C GLU A 374 17.20 -4.10 -10.32
N GLY A 375 16.25 -3.65 -11.13
CA GLY A 375 14.89 -4.17 -11.17
C GLY A 375 13.92 -3.50 -10.20
N LEU A 376 14.38 -2.60 -9.32
CA LEU A 376 13.49 -1.87 -8.40
C LEU A 376 12.52 -0.96 -9.19
N LYS A 377 11.22 -1.15 -8.97
CA LYS A 377 10.16 -0.32 -9.56
C LYS A 377 9.99 0.99 -8.79
N PHE A 378 9.54 2.03 -9.47
CA PHE A 378 9.26 3.34 -8.89
C PHE A 378 8.15 4.08 -9.64
N ALA A 379 7.54 5.06 -8.97
CA ALA A 379 6.60 6.00 -9.58
C ALA A 379 7.22 7.41 -9.66
N ILE A 380 6.80 8.19 -10.65
CA ILE A 380 7.22 9.59 -10.87
C ILE A 380 5.99 10.48 -10.66
N ARG A 381 6.13 11.52 -9.83
CA ARG A 381 5.05 12.47 -9.54
C ARG A 381 5.49 13.92 -9.66
N GLU A 382 4.58 14.77 -10.13
CA GLU A 382 4.73 16.21 -10.20
C GLU A 382 3.38 16.88 -9.93
N GLY A 383 3.37 18.00 -9.20
CA GLY A 383 2.17 18.82 -9.03
C GLY A 383 0.98 18.08 -8.41
N GLY A 384 1.23 17.06 -7.57
CA GLY A 384 0.19 16.24 -6.96
C GLY A 384 -0.37 15.12 -7.85
N ARG A 385 0.16 14.92 -9.06
CA ARG A 385 -0.30 13.86 -9.99
C ARG A 385 0.79 12.83 -10.26
N THR A 386 0.37 11.62 -10.56
CA THR A 386 1.27 10.59 -11.09
C THR A 386 1.51 10.87 -12.56
N VAL A 387 2.78 11.03 -12.96
CA VAL A 387 3.17 11.44 -14.31
C VAL A 387 3.99 10.39 -15.04
N GLY A 388 4.49 9.38 -14.33
CA GLY A 388 5.22 8.28 -14.92
C GLY A 388 5.38 7.11 -13.96
N ALA A 389 5.74 5.96 -14.50
CA ALA A 389 6.13 4.78 -13.76
C ALA A 389 7.34 4.14 -14.43
N GLY A 390 8.26 3.56 -13.65
CA GLY A 390 9.50 3.06 -14.19
C GLY A 390 10.15 1.97 -13.36
N GLN A 391 11.26 1.47 -13.89
CA GLN A 391 12.07 0.44 -13.26
C GLN A 391 13.55 0.79 -13.42
N VAL A 392 14.31 0.66 -12.33
CA VAL A 392 15.77 0.79 -12.33
C VAL A 392 16.36 -0.33 -13.19
N THR A 393 17.07 0.04 -14.25
CA THR A 393 17.72 -0.92 -15.16
C THR A 393 19.20 -1.11 -14.84
N LYS A 394 19.85 -0.07 -14.29
CA LYS A 394 21.27 -0.12 -13.92
C LYS A 394 21.61 0.89 -12.85
N ILE A 395 22.46 0.52 -11.90
CA ILE A 395 22.99 1.44 -10.90
C ILE A 395 24.31 2.05 -11.40
N ILE A 396 24.44 3.38 -11.30
CA ILE A 396 25.64 4.11 -11.70
C ILE A 396 26.52 4.44 -10.49
N LYS A 397 25.91 4.98 -9.43
CA LYS A 397 26.63 5.50 -8.26
C LYS A 397 25.83 5.39 -6.98
#